data_AF-A0A2H6EZU5-F1
#
_entry.id   AF-A0A2H6EZU5-F1
#
_cell.length_a   1.000
_cell.length_b   1.000
_cell.length_c   1.000
_cell.angle_alpha   90.00
_cell.angle_beta   90.00
_cell.angle_gamma   90.00
#
_symmetry.space_group_name_H-M   'P 1'
#
loop_
_entity.id
_entity.type
_entity.pdbx_description
1 polymer ?
#
loop_
_entity_poly.entity_id
_entity_poly.type
_entity_poly.pdbx_seq_one_letter_code
_entity_poly.pdbx_strand_id
1 'polypeptide(L)'
;MRSKMLLKKITKMVDNFKAVIDQIDRDMITSWVKDLVIIKTFIGLKFHEAILSKTAAIFNASYRLSTPEDESKGIDGYIGDMPVSIKSETYKAKKSLSEKIDVKFIYYKKVKDGIKIDL
;
A
#
# COMPACT_ATOMS: atom_id res chain seq x y z
N MET A 1 9.59 -40.11 -24.85
CA MET A 1 10.89 -39.43 -24.64
C MET A 1 10.76 -38.04 -24.02
N ARG A 2 9.93 -37.14 -24.58
CA ARG A 2 9.73 -35.74 -24.11
C ARG A 2 9.17 -35.61 -22.68
N SER A 3 8.22 -36.46 -22.29
CA SER A 3 7.63 -36.49 -20.93
C SER A 3 8.66 -36.86 -19.84
N LYS A 4 9.52 -37.88 -20.08
CA LYS A 4 10.60 -38.26 -19.14
C LYS A 4 11.62 -37.13 -18.90
N MET A 5 11.92 -36.35 -19.95
CA MET A 5 12.82 -35.20 -19.84
C MET A 5 12.20 -34.05 -19.04
N LEU A 6 10.90 -33.79 -19.21
CA LEU A 6 10.17 -32.78 -18.43
C LEU A 6 10.09 -33.18 -16.96
N LEU A 7 9.77 -34.45 -16.69
CA LEU A 7 9.75 -35.00 -15.33
C LEU A 7 11.09 -34.76 -14.63
N LYS A 8 12.21 -35.12 -15.27
CA LYS A 8 13.56 -34.92 -14.72
C LYS A 8 13.87 -33.43 -14.42
N LYS A 9 13.42 -32.52 -15.28
CA LYS A 9 13.60 -31.07 -15.07
C LYS A 9 12.80 -30.57 -13.87
N ILE A 10 11.53 -30.97 -13.75
CA ILE A 10 10.67 -30.56 -12.64
C ILE A 10 11.20 -31.14 -11.32
N THR A 11 11.57 -32.43 -11.28
CA THR A 11 12.17 -33.05 -10.09
C THR A 11 13.42 -32.28 -9.65
N LYS A 12 14.31 -31.93 -10.58
CA LYS A 12 15.49 -31.11 -10.26
C LYS A 12 15.13 -29.75 -9.65
N MET A 13 14.11 -29.07 -10.16
CA MET A 13 13.67 -27.78 -9.59
C MET A 13 13.07 -27.95 -8.19
N VAL A 14 12.33 -29.04 -7.95
CA VAL A 14 11.79 -29.36 -6.62
C VAL A 14 12.93 -29.65 -5.63
N ASP A 15 13.95 -30.40 -6.04
CA ASP A 15 15.10 -30.69 -5.18
C ASP A 15 15.91 -29.43 -4.87
N ASN A 16 16.11 -28.56 -5.85
CA ASN A 16 16.71 -27.24 -5.64
C ASN A 16 15.89 -26.41 -4.63
N PHE A 17 14.56 -26.43 -4.74
CA PHE A 17 13.69 -25.67 -3.84
C PHE A 17 13.76 -26.19 -2.40
N LYS A 18 13.79 -27.52 -2.21
CA LYS A 18 14.00 -28.12 -0.88
C LYS A 18 15.33 -27.67 -0.26
N ALA A 19 16.41 -27.73 -1.04
CA ALA A 19 17.72 -27.29 -0.58
C ALA A 19 17.76 -25.81 -0.19
N VAL A 20 16.98 -24.96 -0.88
CA VAL A 20 16.87 -23.53 -0.54
C VAL A 20 15.99 -23.31 0.69
N ILE A 21 14.91 -24.08 0.87
CA ILE A 21 14.06 -23.97 2.07
C ILE A 21 14.87 -24.19 3.35
N ASP A 22 15.76 -25.18 3.35
CA ASP A 22 16.60 -25.48 4.52
C ASP A 22 17.63 -24.39 4.83
N GLN A 23 17.90 -23.49 3.86
CA GLN A 23 18.77 -22.33 4.03
C GLN A 23 18.04 -21.08 4.55
N ILE A 24 16.71 -21.10 4.66
CA ILE A 24 15.95 -19.98 5.19
C ILE A 24 16.08 -19.96 6.71
N ASP A 25 16.83 -18.98 7.22
CA ASP A 25 17.01 -18.79 8.65
C ASP A 25 16.03 -17.77 9.25
N ARG A 26 16.06 -17.67 10.58
CA ARG A 26 15.21 -16.75 11.35
C ARG A 26 15.52 -15.28 11.07
N ASP A 27 16.76 -14.94 10.71
CA ASP A 27 17.17 -13.55 10.47
C ASP A 27 16.64 -13.07 9.11
N MET A 28 16.69 -13.91 8.08
CA MET A 28 16.05 -13.67 6.78
C MET A 28 14.54 -13.45 6.94
N ILE A 29 13.87 -14.32 7.71
CA ILE A 29 12.43 -14.17 8.00
C ILE A 29 12.17 -12.85 8.75
N THR A 30 13.00 -12.53 9.74
CA THR A 30 12.85 -11.30 10.53
C THR A 30 13.05 -10.05 9.67
N SER A 31 14.05 -10.04 8.79
CA SER A 31 14.27 -8.95 7.83
C SER A 31 13.07 -8.80 6.91
N TRP A 32 12.58 -9.91 6.36
CA TRP A 32 11.41 -9.89 5.49
C TRP A 32 10.15 -9.37 6.19
N VAL A 33 9.91 -9.77 7.44
CA VAL A 33 8.79 -9.24 8.25
C VAL A 33 8.95 -7.75 8.55
N LYS A 34 10.17 -7.29 8.89
CA LYS A 34 10.45 -5.87 9.10
C LYS A 34 10.19 -5.05 7.83
N ASP A 35 10.63 -5.54 6.68
CA ASP A 35 10.37 -4.89 5.39
C ASP A 35 8.86 -4.84 5.09
N LEU A 36 8.15 -5.93 5.38
CA LEU A 36 6.73 -6.06 5.06
C LEU A 36 5.82 -5.25 6.00
N VAL A 37 6.17 -5.15 7.28
CA VAL A 37 5.36 -4.48 8.30
C VAL A 37 5.86 -3.07 8.56
N ILE A 38 7.15 -2.88 8.86
CA ILE A 38 7.68 -1.58 9.30
C ILE A 38 7.86 -0.66 8.11
N ILE A 39 8.58 -1.12 7.07
CA ILE A 39 8.88 -0.27 5.91
C ILE A 39 7.61 0.05 5.13
N LYS A 40 6.76 -0.95 4.86
CA LYS A 40 5.50 -0.72 4.13
C LYS A 40 4.55 0.21 4.87
N THR A 41 4.44 0.08 6.21
CA THR A 41 3.62 0.98 7.03
C THR A 41 4.20 2.38 7.08
N PHE A 42 5.52 2.51 7.26
CA PHE A 42 6.18 3.81 7.28
C PHE A 42 6.05 4.55 5.93
N ILE A 43 6.29 3.85 4.82
CA ILE A 43 6.10 4.42 3.48
C ILE A 43 4.63 4.81 3.26
N GLY A 44 3.68 3.97 3.69
CA GLY A 44 2.25 4.27 3.64
C GLY A 44 1.88 5.54 4.42
N LEU A 45 2.34 5.65 5.66
CA LEU A 45 2.12 6.82 6.52
C LEU A 45 2.74 8.08 5.94
N LYS A 46 4.00 8.02 5.47
CA LYS A 46 4.66 9.16 4.81
C LYS A 46 3.98 9.57 3.52
N PHE A 47 3.38 8.61 2.81
CA PHE A 47 2.61 8.88 1.61
C PHE A 47 1.32 9.63 1.92
N HIS A 48 0.57 9.21 2.95
CA HIS A 48 -0.62 9.92 3.41
C HIS A 48 -0.27 11.32 3.92
N GLU A 49 0.78 11.46 4.73
CA GLU A 49 1.28 12.74 5.24
C GLU A 49 1.61 13.72 4.09
N ALA A 50 2.33 13.27 3.06
CA ALA A 50 2.70 14.11 1.92
C ALA A 50 1.47 14.60 1.13
N ILE A 51 0.47 13.76 0.93
CA ILE A 51 -0.77 14.12 0.23
C ILE A 51 -1.58 15.12 1.06
N LEU A 52 -1.76 14.88 2.36
CA LEU A 52 -2.49 15.79 3.25
C LEU A 52 -1.80 17.16 3.31
N SER A 53 -0.48 17.17 3.51
CA SER A 53 0.31 18.40 3.58
C SER A 53 0.19 19.21 2.28
N LYS A 54 0.28 18.56 1.11
CA LYS A 54 0.15 19.24 -0.18
C LYS A 54 -1.26 19.80 -0.39
N THR A 55 -2.29 19.02 -0.03
CA THR A 55 -3.68 19.45 -0.13
C THR A 55 -3.97 20.63 0.79
N ALA A 56 -3.52 20.58 2.04
CA ALA A 56 -3.68 21.66 3.00
C ALA A 56 -2.99 22.95 2.55
N ALA A 57 -1.80 22.84 1.95
CA ALA A 57 -1.11 23.99 1.35
C ALA A 57 -1.91 24.63 0.20
N ILE A 58 -2.62 23.84 -0.62
CA ILE A 58 -3.47 24.35 -1.71
C ILE A 58 -4.66 25.15 -1.14
N PHE A 59 -5.26 24.68 -0.04
CA PHE A 59 -6.40 25.33 0.61
C PHE A 59 -6.02 26.36 1.68
N ASN A 60 -4.72 26.61 1.89
CA ASN A 60 -4.20 27.44 2.98
C ASN A 60 -4.79 27.06 4.35
N ALA A 61 -4.88 25.75 4.62
CA ALA A 61 -5.42 25.16 5.84
C ALA A 61 -4.35 24.37 6.59
N SER A 62 -4.64 23.96 7.82
CA SER A 62 -3.83 22.99 8.57
C SER A 62 -4.14 21.55 8.10
N TYR A 63 -3.30 20.58 8.47
CA TYR A 63 -3.60 19.15 8.29
C TYR A 63 -3.30 18.34 9.54
N ARG A 64 -3.96 17.19 9.67
CA ARG A 64 -3.73 16.22 10.75
C ARG A 64 -3.83 14.79 10.20
N LEU A 65 -2.97 13.90 10.67
CA LEU A 65 -3.07 12.46 10.40
C LEU A 65 -4.21 11.83 11.20
N SER A 66 -4.82 10.79 10.64
CA SER A 66 -5.83 9.97 11.31
C SER A 66 -5.28 9.27 12.56
N THR A 67 -6.13 9.08 13.57
CA THR A 67 -5.87 8.11 14.64
C THR A 67 -6.30 6.71 14.19
N PRO A 68 -5.93 5.62 14.89
CA PRO A 68 -6.43 4.28 14.59
C PRO A 68 -7.97 4.19 14.57
N GLU A 69 -8.65 4.95 15.43
CA GLU A 69 -10.10 5.03 15.47
C GLU A 69 -10.67 5.77 14.24
N ASP A 70 -9.99 6.79 13.75
CA ASP A 70 -10.34 7.51 12.51
C ASP A 70 -10.18 6.58 11.29
N GLU A 71 -9.07 5.83 11.22
CA GLU A 71 -8.79 4.87 10.13
C GLU A 71 -9.85 3.75 10.08
N SER A 72 -10.33 3.29 11.23
CA SER A 72 -11.41 2.30 11.31
C SER A 72 -12.73 2.77 10.68
N LYS A 73 -12.91 4.09 10.55
CA LYS A 73 -14.06 4.74 9.90
C LYS A 73 -13.76 5.14 8.45
N GLY A 74 -12.58 4.78 7.94
CA GLY A 74 -12.13 5.11 6.60
C GLY A 74 -11.60 6.53 6.43
N ILE A 75 -11.24 7.21 7.52
CA ILE A 75 -10.63 8.55 7.49
C ILE A 75 -9.11 8.38 7.46
N ASP A 76 -8.45 8.89 6.43
CA ASP A 76 -6.99 8.84 6.28
C ASP A 76 -6.30 10.12 6.82
N GLY A 77 -7.08 11.16 7.11
CA GLY A 77 -6.61 12.39 7.72
C GLY A 77 -7.62 13.53 7.65
N TYR A 78 -7.17 14.73 8.01
CA TYR A 78 -7.99 15.94 8.06
C TYR A 78 -7.28 17.10 7.36
N ILE A 79 -8.07 17.94 6.69
CA ILE A 79 -7.66 19.24 6.16
C ILE A 79 -8.50 20.31 6.88
N GLY A 80 -7.87 21.06 7.78
CA GLY A 80 -8.57 21.80 8.83
C GLY A 80 -9.39 20.84 9.69
N ASP A 81 -10.69 21.11 9.80
CA ASP A 81 -11.65 20.24 10.51
C ASP A 81 -12.34 19.22 9.59
N MET A 82 -12.03 19.23 8.28
CA MET A 82 -12.70 18.38 7.30
C MET A 82 -12.04 16.99 7.22
N PRO A 83 -12.76 15.89 7.53
CA PRO A 83 -12.24 14.54 7.37
C PRO A 83 -12.15 14.16 5.89
N VAL A 84 -11.01 13.56 5.51
CA VAL A 84 -10.72 13.13 4.15
C VAL A 84 -10.25 11.69 4.09
N SER A 85 -10.53 11.02 2.97
CA SER A 85 -9.98 9.70 2.65
C SER A 85 -9.17 9.77 1.36
N ILE A 86 -8.00 9.15 1.36
CA ILE A 86 -7.05 9.17 0.26
C ILE A 86 -7.17 7.86 -0.52
N LYS A 87 -7.59 7.94 -1.78
CA LYS A 87 -7.78 6.77 -2.65
C LYS A 87 -6.98 6.88 -3.92
N SER A 88 -6.52 5.76 -4.48
CA SER A 88 -5.89 5.77 -5.79
C SER A 88 -6.91 6.08 -6.89
N GLU A 89 -6.49 6.69 -7.98
CA GLU A 89 -7.35 6.95 -9.16
C GLU A 89 -8.01 5.67 -9.70
N THR A 90 -7.33 4.53 -9.60
CA THR A 90 -7.89 3.21 -9.97
C THR A 90 -9.09 2.79 -9.14
N TYR A 91 -9.27 3.35 -7.94
CA TYR A 91 -10.46 3.16 -7.11
C TYR A 91 -11.68 3.87 -7.70
N LYS A 92 -11.49 5.05 -8.31
CA LYS A 92 -12.53 5.82 -9.01
C LYS A 92 -13.21 4.99 -10.10
N ALA A 93 -12.46 4.11 -10.77
CA ALA A 93 -12.95 3.20 -11.82
C ALA A 93 -13.69 1.96 -11.28
N LYS A 94 -13.51 1.59 -10.00
CA LYS A 94 -14.14 0.43 -9.34
C LYS A 94 -15.42 0.77 -8.57
N LYS A 95 -16.06 1.91 -8.88
CA LYS A 95 -17.24 2.49 -8.21
C LYS A 95 -18.50 1.61 -8.11
N SER A 96 -18.45 0.33 -8.52
CA SER A 96 -19.51 -0.66 -8.28
C SER A 96 -19.50 -1.22 -6.85
N LEU A 97 -18.44 -1.03 -6.07
CA LEU A 97 -18.37 -1.45 -4.65
C LEU A 97 -18.80 -0.28 -3.77
N SER A 98 -20.11 -0.13 -3.62
CA SER A 98 -20.78 0.93 -2.87
C SER A 98 -20.63 0.76 -1.36
N GLU A 99 -19.49 1.14 -0.80
CA GLU A 99 -19.47 1.61 0.59
C GLU A 99 -19.89 3.08 0.60
N LYS A 100 -21.00 3.40 1.26
CA LYS A 100 -21.42 4.79 1.52
C LYS A 100 -20.51 5.37 2.60
N ILE A 101 -19.29 5.75 2.22
CA ILE A 101 -18.37 6.43 3.13
C ILE A 101 -18.65 7.93 3.00
N ASP A 102 -19.16 8.54 4.07
CA ASP A 102 -19.54 9.97 4.12
C ASP A 102 -18.33 10.87 4.42
N VAL A 103 -17.27 10.71 3.63
CA VAL A 103 -16.05 11.53 3.70
C VAL A 103 -15.61 11.99 2.34
N LYS A 104 -14.93 13.15 2.30
CA LYS A 104 -14.38 13.71 1.07
C LYS A 104 -13.22 12.85 0.60
N PHE A 105 -13.21 12.51 -0.68
CA PHE A 105 -12.14 11.72 -1.27
C PHE A 105 -11.09 12.61 -1.93
N ILE A 106 -9.83 12.40 -1.56
CA ILE A 106 -8.67 12.91 -2.30
C ILE A 106 -8.16 11.76 -3.17
N TYR A 107 -8.20 11.94 -4.49
CA TYR A 107 -7.69 10.93 -5.40
C TYR A 107 -6.24 11.20 -5.74
N TYR A 108 -5.42 10.15 -5.78
CA TYR A 108 -4.02 10.27 -6.20
C TYR A 108 -3.67 9.33 -7.35
N LYS A 109 -2.72 9.78 -8.16
CA LYS A 109 -2.09 9.00 -9.22
C LYS A 109 -0.58 9.00 -9.04
N LYS A 110 0.00 7.81 -8.88
CA LYS A 110 1.46 7.64 -8.91
C LYS A 110 1.94 7.83 -10.36
N VAL A 111 2.86 8.76 -10.56
CA VAL A 111 3.58 8.96 -11.83
C VAL A 111 5.07 8.67 -11.61
N LYS A 112 5.86 8.49 -12.67
CA LYS A 112 7.27 8.10 -12.57
C LYS A 112 8.10 9.00 -11.63
N ASP A 113 7.81 10.30 -11.64
CA ASP A 113 8.59 11.31 -10.91
C ASP A 113 7.79 12.00 -9.78
N GLY A 114 6.71 11.39 -9.28
CA GLY A 114 5.94 11.98 -8.18
C GLY A 114 4.50 11.50 -8.05
N ILE A 115 3.68 12.34 -7.41
CA ILE A 115 2.28 12.06 -7.11
C ILE A 115 1.44 13.22 -7.67
N LYS A 116 0.44 12.89 -8.49
CA LYS A 116 -0.61 13.85 -8.88
C LYS A 116 -1.80 13.67 -7.97
N ILE A 117 -2.39 14.78 -7.53
CA ILE A 117 -3.54 14.83 -6.64
C ILE A 117 -4.71 15.43 -7.41
N ASP A 118 -5.88 14.80 -7.32
CA ASP A 118 -7.18 15.22 -7.87
C ASP A 118 -8.13 15.40 -6.66
N LEU A 119 -8.60 16.63 -6.45
CA LEU A 119 -9.33 17.08 -5.26
C LEU A 119 -10.84 17.15 -5.51
#